data_AF-A0A972K163-F1
#
_entry.id   AF-A0A972K163-F1
#
_cell.length_a   1.000
_cell.length_b   1.000
_cell.length_c   1.000
_cell.angle_alpha   90.00
_cell.angle_beta   90.00
_cell.angle_gamma   90.00
#
_symmetry.space_group_name_H-M   'P 1'
#
loop_
_entity.id
_entity.type
_entity.pdbx_description
1 polymer ?
#
loop_
_entity_poly.entity_id
_entity_poly.type
_entity_poly.pdbx_seq_one_letter_code
_entity_poly.pdbx_strand_id
1 'polypeptide(L)'
;MTVLAQFLNASSVLLPGNTSVQLEIVNEELHKLILEELAPHYENVKAVIIDDYIKTLIMEQLKNDSVEIFRSMDQRGELSPLIKDFYRSSDRNLLGPHKMSRTCRYFIVLPDKLEPMKLTGTDSLRKWIHNGYIQRNERLALSPTGWVLHDELKNSVALRFFASFCPRVGLVVDADDMKIVGFDILNGRETYGVS
;
A
#
# COMPACT_ATOMS: atom_id res chain seq x y z
N MET A 1 3.37 17.07 2.30
CA MET A 1 2.69 15.76 2.35
C MET A 1 3.69 14.72 2.84
N THR A 2 3.37 13.98 3.90
CA THR A 2 4.26 12.94 4.47
C THR A 2 4.34 11.70 3.56
N VAL A 3 5.27 10.76 3.80
CA VAL A 3 5.34 9.53 3.01
C VAL A 3 4.13 8.63 3.21
N LEU A 4 3.52 8.63 4.41
CA LEU A 4 2.25 7.95 4.65
C LEU A 4 1.14 8.50 3.75
N ALA A 5 0.99 9.82 3.72
CA ALA A 5 0.01 10.48 2.87
C ALA A 5 0.31 10.28 1.38
N GLN A 6 1.58 10.35 0.96
CA GLN A 6 1.98 10.01 -0.41
C GLN A 6 1.56 8.58 -0.75
N PHE A 7 1.82 7.60 0.13
CA PHE A 7 1.52 6.18 -0.11
C PHE A 7 0.02 5.91 -0.26
N LEU A 8 -0.79 6.45 0.65
CA LEU A 8 -2.24 6.23 0.65
C LEU A 8 -2.98 7.05 -0.43
N ASN A 9 -2.44 8.22 -0.80
CA ASN A 9 -3.04 9.05 -1.86
C ASN A 9 -2.57 8.67 -3.28
N ALA A 10 -1.45 7.94 -3.42
CA ALA A 10 -0.83 7.65 -4.70
C ALA A 10 -1.79 6.99 -5.70
N SER A 11 -2.60 6.01 -5.25
CA SER A 11 -3.56 5.35 -6.13
C SER A 11 -4.59 6.32 -6.72
N SER A 12 -5.04 7.31 -5.95
CA SER A 12 -5.98 8.35 -6.38
C SER A 12 -5.40 9.30 -7.42
N VAL A 13 -4.07 9.47 -7.43
CA VAL A 13 -3.37 10.41 -8.33
C VAL A 13 -2.82 9.71 -9.58
N LEU A 14 -2.27 8.51 -9.41
CA LEU A 14 -1.51 7.79 -10.43
C LEU A 14 -2.34 6.80 -11.23
N LEU A 15 -3.48 6.33 -10.69
CA LEU A 15 -4.31 5.32 -11.33
C LEU A 15 -5.64 5.94 -11.76
N PRO A 16 -6.21 5.52 -12.90
CA PRO A 16 -7.49 6.05 -13.37
C PRO A 16 -8.63 5.66 -12.42
N GLY A 17 -9.62 6.55 -12.27
CA GLY A 17 -10.84 6.31 -11.49
C GLY A 17 -10.80 6.87 -10.06
N ASN A 18 -11.98 7.01 -9.46
CA ASN A 18 -12.10 7.53 -8.10
C ASN A 18 -11.78 6.44 -7.08
N THR A 19 -10.98 6.77 -6.08
CA THR A 19 -10.64 5.92 -4.95
C THR A 19 -11.18 6.52 -3.67
N SER A 20 -11.62 5.66 -2.76
CA SER A 20 -11.83 5.99 -1.36
C SER A 20 -10.78 5.26 -0.54
N VAL A 21 -10.38 5.87 0.57
CA VAL A 21 -9.50 5.23 1.55
C VAL A 21 -10.31 4.99 2.82
N GLN A 22 -10.41 3.73 3.20
CA GLN A 22 -11.09 3.30 4.41
C GLN A 22 -10.06 2.72 5.37
N LEU A 23 -9.96 3.28 6.56
CA LEU A 23 -9.00 2.85 7.59
C LEU A 23 -9.71 2.59 8.90
N GLU A 24 -9.40 1.44 9.51
CA GLU A 24 -9.83 1.13 10.86
C GLU A 24 -9.07 1.98 11.89
N ILE A 25 -9.82 2.50 12.86
CA ILE A 25 -9.27 3.18 14.03
C ILE A 25 -9.12 2.15 15.14
N VAL A 26 -7.90 1.63 15.26
CA VAL A 26 -7.59 0.53 16.18
C VAL A 26 -7.03 0.99 17.53
N ASN A 27 -6.51 2.22 17.58
CA ASN A 27 -6.06 2.90 18.79
C ASN A 27 -5.99 4.42 18.55
N GLU A 28 -5.86 5.19 19.63
CA GLU A 28 -5.79 6.66 19.58
C GLU A 28 -4.59 7.18 18.80
N GLU A 29 -3.48 6.45 18.82
CA GLU A 29 -2.26 6.85 18.15
C GLU A 29 -2.40 6.83 16.62
N LEU A 30 -3.02 5.78 16.08
CA LEU A 30 -3.36 5.71 14.66
C LEU A 30 -4.50 6.64 14.30
N HIS A 31 -5.47 6.86 15.21
CA HIS A 31 -6.50 7.87 15.00
C HIS A 31 -5.87 9.25 14.76
N LYS A 32 -4.99 9.67 15.66
CA LYS A 32 -4.26 10.93 15.58
C LYS A 32 -3.44 11.01 14.29
N LEU A 33 -2.70 9.94 13.97
CA LEU A 33 -1.89 9.87 12.76
C LEU A 33 -2.72 10.10 11.49
N ILE A 34 -3.89 9.45 11.39
CA ILE A 34 -4.79 9.59 10.24
C ILE A 34 -5.37 11.01 10.17
N LEU A 35 -5.80 11.57 11.31
CA LEU A 35 -6.37 12.92 11.35
C LEU A 35 -5.35 14.02 11.03
N GLU A 36 -4.09 13.85 11.41
CA GLU A 36 -3.04 14.86 11.21
C GLU A 36 -2.41 14.77 9.82
N GLU A 37 -2.13 13.55 9.33
CA GLU A 37 -1.35 13.38 8.11
C GLU A 37 -2.20 13.11 6.87
N LEU A 38 -3.37 12.49 7.01
CA LEU A 38 -4.13 11.97 5.87
C LEU A 38 -5.46 12.70 5.65
N ALA A 39 -6.30 12.79 6.68
CA ALA A 39 -7.62 13.41 6.62
C ALA A 39 -7.62 14.84 6.02
N PRO A 40 -6.62 15.71 6.26
CA PRO A 40 -6.62 17.06 5.69
C PRO A 40 -6.59 17.08 4.16
N HIS A 41 -6.16 15.99 3.51
CA HIS A 41 -6.06 15.86 2.07
C HIS A 41 -7.38 15.51 1.36
N TYR A 42 -8.46 15.25 2.10
CA TYR A 42 -9.75 14.81 1.54
C TYR A 42 -10.86 15.82 1.79
N GLU A 43 -11.79 15.92 0.83
CA GLU A 43 -12.97 16.78 0.96
C GLU A 43 -13.99 16.18 1.93
N ASN A 44 -14.19 14.86 1.86
CA ASN A 44 -15.18 14.17 2.67
C ASN A 44 -14.50 13.17 3.59
N VAL A 45 -14.60 13.41 4.89
CA VAL A 45 -14.15 12.50 5.94
C VAL A 45 -15.36 12.07 6.75
N LYS A 46 -15.70 10.78 6.67
CA LYS A 46 -16.85 10.17 7.36
C LYS A 46 -16.33 9.21 8.42
N ALA A 47 -17.00 9.17 9.57
CA ALA A 47 -16.71 8.22 10.63
C ALA A 47 -17.82 7.17 10.74
N VAL A 48 -17.44 5.90 10.85
CA VAL A 48 -18.33 4.82 11.29
C VAL A 48 -18.16 4.68 12.79
N ILE A 49 -19.25 4.86 13.53
CA ILE A 49 -19.29 4.78 14.98
C ILE A 49 -20.04 3.51 15.40
N ILE A 50 -19.43 2.69 16.26
CA ILE A 50 -20.03 1.49 16.84
C ILE A 50 -19.77 1.53 18.35
N ASP A 51 -20.83 1.37 19.13
CA ASP A 51 -20.80 1.43 20.60
C ASP A 51 -20.13 2.72 21.12
N ASP A 52 -20.45 3.87 20.54
CA ASP A 52 -19.87 5.19 20.84
C ASP A 52 -18.37 5.36 20.53
N TYR A 53 -17.74 4.39 19.84
CA TYR A 53 -16.36 4.47 19.38
C TYR A 53 -16.27 4.63 17.86
N ILE A 54 -15.40 5.53 17.40
CA ILE A 54 -15.02 5.60 15.99
C ILE A 54 -14.26 4.31 15.65
N LYS A 55 -14.85 3.47 14.79
CA LYS A 55 -14.24 2.22 14.31
C LYS A 55 -13.53 2.39 12.99
N THR A 56 -14.02 3.29 12.14
CA THR A 56 -13.51 3.45 10.78
C THR A 56 -13.60 4.89 10.34
N LEU A 57 -12.56 5.38 9.68
CA LEU A 57 -12.60 6.60 8.90
C LEU A 57 -12.66 6.24 7.41
N ILE A 58 -13.63 6.83 6.71
CA ILE A 58 -13.79 6.73 5.26
C ILE A 58 -13.47 8.10 4.69
N MET A 59 -12.47 8.15 3.83
CA MET A 59 -11.98 9.37 3.19
C MET A 59 -12.23 9.27 1.68
N GLU A 60 -12.99 10.22 1.16
CA GLU A 60 -13.43 10.26 -0.22
C GLU A 60 -13.08 11.61 -0.84
N GLN A 61 -12.82 11.58 -2.16
CA GLN A 61 -12.51 12.77 -2.95
C GLN A 61 -11.25 13.48 -2.46
N LEU A 62 -10.10 13.08 -2.99
CA LEU A 62 -8.84 13.75 -2.73
C LEU A 62 -8.93 15.21 -3.23
N LYS A 63 -8.56 16.18 -2.39
CA LYS A 63 -8.58 17.60 -2.72
C LYS A 63 -7.69 17.92 -3.91
N ASN A 64 -8.12 18.83 -4.78
CA ASN A 64 -7.33 19.27 -5.93
C ASN A 64 -5.95 19.81 -5.52
N ASP A 65 -5.89 20.66 -4.49
CA ASP A 65 -4.61 21.16 -3.95
C ASP A 65 -3.67 20.04 -3.50
N SER A 66 -4.22 18.94 -2.98
CA SER A 66 -3.43 17.78 -2.57
C SER A 66 -2.91 16.98 -3.77
N VAL A 67 -3.70 16.90 -4.85
CA VAL A 67 -3.25 16.35 -6.15
C VAL A 67 -2.12 17.20 -6.73
N GLU A 68 -2.26 18.52 -6.69
CA GLU A 68 -1.24 19.45 -7.18
C GLU A 68 0.06 19.35 -6.38
N ILE A 69 -0.03 19.32 -5.04
CA ILE A 69 1.12 19.10 -4.17
C ILE A 69 1.83 17.79 -4.54
N PHE A 70 1.09 16.68 -4.68
CA PHE A 70 1.67 15.39 -5.03
C PHE A 70 2.43 15.45 -6.38
N ARG A 71 1.79 15.98 -7.42
CA ARG A 71 2.41 16.09 -8.76
C ARG A 71 3.62 17.01 -8.76
N SER A 72 3.56 18.10 -8.00
CA SER A 72 4.65 19.05 -7.85
C SER A 72 5.85 18.42 -7.14
N MET A 73 5.62 17.60 -6.10
CA MET A 73 6.67 16.82 -5.43
C MET A 73 7.30 15.81 -6.39
N ASP A 74 6.52 15.15 -7.26
CA ASP A 74 7.07 14.23 -8.25
C ASP A 74 8.00 14.93 -9.26
N GLN A 75 7.55 16.08 -9.79
CA GLN A 75 8.34 16.91 -10.71
C GLN A 75 9.64 17.43 -10.09
N ARG A 76 9.64 17.75 -8.79
CA ARG A 76 10.84 18.17 -8.05
C ARG A 76 11.72 17.00 -7.57
N GLY A 77 11.30 15.76 -7.79
CA GLY A 77 12.04 14.58 -7.33
C GLY A 77 11.95 14.34 -5.81
N GLU A 78 10.95 14.93 -5.15
CA GLU A 78 10.72 14.84 -3.70
C GLU A 78 9.75 13.71 -3.32
N LEU A 79 9.06 13.11 -4.30
CA LEU A 79 8.21 11.95 -4.07
C LEU A 79 9.08 10.76 -3.64
N SER A 80 8.67 10.07 -2.56
CA SER A 80 9.43 8.95 -2.03
C SER A 80 9.67 7.89 -3.12
N PRO A 81 10.90 7.34 -3.25
CA PRO A 81 11.20 6.31 -4.24
C PRO A 81 10.37 5.03 -4.02
N LEU A 82 9.85 4.84 -2.80
CA LEU A 82 8.84 3.82 -2.51
C LEU A 82 7.64 3.90 -3.45
N ILE A 83 7.12 5.11 -3.67
CA ILE A 83 5.88 5.33 -4.43
C ILE A 83 6.12 5.07 -5.92
N LYS A 84 7.21 5.63 -6.45
CA LYS A 84 7.61 5.44 -7.85
C LYS A 84 7.84 3.96 -8.18
N ASP A 85 8.46 3.24 -7.25
CA ASP A 85 8.71 1.82 -7.43
C ASP A 85 7.45 0.97 -7.24
N PHE A 86 6.55 1.32 -6.33
CA PHE A 86 5.30 0.58 -6.10
C PHE A 86 4.27 0.77 -7.23
N TYR A 87 4.24 1.95 -7.84
CA TYR A 87 3.34 2.29 -8.95
C TYR A 87 4.11 2.55 -10.26
N ARG A 88 4.66 1.50 -10.89
CA ARG A 88 5.48 1.62 -12.11
C ARG A 88 4.66 1.87 -13.37
N SER A 89 3.35 1.65 -13.31
CA SER A 89 2.41 1.85 -14.42
C SER A 89 1.07 2.39 -13.93
N SER A 90 0.28 2.99 -14.83
CA SER A 90 -1.10 3.38 -14.55
C SER A 90 -2.12 2.24 -14.72
N ASP A 91 -1.68 1.07 -15.19
CA ASP A 91 -2.50 -0.15 -15.27
C ASP A 91 -2.78 -0.70 -13.87
N ARG A 92 -4.07 -0.78 -13.51
CA ARG A 92 -4.57 -1.30 -12.22
C ARG A 92 -4.47 -2.83 -12.08
N ASN A 93 -3.81 -3.52 -13.02
CA ASN A 93 -3.81 -4.98 -13.12
C ASN A 93 -5.24 -5.55 -13.18
N LEU A 94 -6.18 -4.82 -13.80
CA LEU A 94 -7.54 -5.32 -13.99
C LEU A 94 -7.50 -6.47 -15.02
N LEU A 95 -8.44 -7.40 -14.89
CA LEU A 95 -8.65 -8.37 -15.96
C LEU A 95 -9.06 -7.60 -17.22
N GLY A 96 -8.31 -7.80 -18.30
CA GLY A 96 -8.65 -7.19 -19.59
C GLY A 96 -10.03 -7.66 -20.06
N PRO A 97 -10.63 -6.97 -21.05
CA PRO A 97 -12.02 -7.21 -21.48
C PRO A 97 -12.28 -8.66 -21.97
N HIS A 98 -11.23 -9.42 -22.27
CA HIS A 98 -11.31 -10.80 -22.78
C HIS A 98 -10.81 -11.86 -21.79
N LYS A 99 -10.37 -11.49 -20.57
CA LYS A 99 -9.86 -12.43 -19.57
C LYS A 99 -10.91 -12.62 -18.47
N MET A 100 -11.62 -13.75 -18.49
CA MET A 100 -12.69 -14.06 -17.51
C MET A 100 -12.13 -14.43 -16.12
N SER A 101 -10.92 -14.97 -16.05
CA SER A 101 -10.25 -15.36 -14.81
C SER A 101 -8.73 -15.31 -14.97
N ARG A 102 -8.01 -15.22 -13.86
CA ARG A 102 -6.55 -15.43 -13.81
C ARG A 102 -6.22 -16.57 -12.85
N THR A 103 -5.23 -17.37 -13.22
CA THR A 103 -4.66 -18.36 -12.31
C THR A 103 -3.59 -17.65 -11.49
N CYS A 104 -3.80 -17.51 -10.19
CA CYS A 104 -2.83 -16.86 -9.32
C CYS A 104 -1.97 -17.89 -8.59
N ARG A 105 -0.67 -17.61 -8.48
CA ARG A 105 0.26 -18.32 -7.60
C ARG A 105 0.71 -17.41 -6.48
N TYR A 106 0.91 -17.98 -5.30
CA TYR A 106 1.34 -17.25 -4.12
C TYR A 106 2.81 -17.57 -3.82
N PHE A 107 3.62 -16.53 -3.70
CA PHE A 107 5.05 -16.64 -3.38
C PHE A 107 5.35 -15.91 -2.08
N ILE A 108 6.23 -16.49 -1.27
CA ILE A 108 6.76 -15.82 -0.08
C ILE A 108 8.13 -15.24 -0.41
N VAL A 109 8.29 -13.97 -0.08
CA VAL A 109 9.57 -13.28 -0.20
C VAL A 109 10.49 -13.78 0.91
N LEU A 110 11.73 -14.10 0.55
CA LEU A 110 12.79 -14.47 1.48
C LEU A 110 13.63 -13.22 1.78
N PRO A 111 13.45 -12.56 2.95
CA PRO A 111 14.11 -11.28 3.22
C PRO A 111 15.64 -11.39 3.27
N ASP A 112 16.18 -12.55 3.64
CA ASP A 112 17.63 -12.84 3.64
C ASP A 112 18.24 -12.88 2.23
N LYS A 113 17.41 -12.92 1.19
CA LYS A 113 17.83 -12.82 -0.22
C LYS A 113 17.76 -11.40 -0.78
N LEU A 114 17.36 -10.43 0.04
CA LEU A 114 17.23 -9.03 -0.34
C LEU A 114 18.22 -8.18 0.43
N GLU A 115 18.85 -7.23 -0.26
CA GLU A 115 19.61 -6.18 0.42
C GLU A 115 18.65 -5.30 1.23
N PRO A 116 18.84 -5.13 2.55
CA PRO A 116 17.95 -4.28 3.34
C PRO A 116 17.88 -2.85 2.80
N MET A 117 16.72 -2.21 2.94
CA MET A 117 16.51 -0.82 2.52
C MET A 117 15.93 0.00 3.66
N LYS A 118 16.61 1.11 4.00
CA LYS A 118 16.10 2.12 4.92
C LYS A 118 15.78 3.39 4.14
N LEU A 119 14.57 3.90 4.31
CA LEU A 119 14.10 5.13 3.71
C LEU A 119 13.80 6.14 4.82
N THR A 120 14.28 7.37 4.65
CA THR A 120 14.02 8.48 5.58
C THR A 120 12.56 8.93 5.47
N GLY A 121 12.02 9.53 6.54
CA GLY A 121 10.64 10.04 6.55
C GLY A 121 9.55 8.97 6.46
N THR A 122 9.88 7.69 6.72
CA THR A 122 8.93 6.56 6.63
C THR A 122 8.38 6.09 7.97
N ASP A 123 8.70 6.78 9.07
CA ASP A 123 8.33 6.35 10.42
C ASP A 123 6.81 6.24 10.59
N SER A 124 6.06 7.26 10.14
CA SER A 124 4.59 7.24 10.14
C SER A 124 4.01 6.07 9.34
N LEU A 125 4.59 5.76 8.17
CA LEU A 125 4.15 4.64 7.35
C LEU A 125 4.44 3.29 8.03
N ARG A 126 5.65 3.11 8.58
CA ARG A 126 6.03 1.90 9.33
C ARG A 126 5.12 1.69 10.53
N LYS A 127 4.83 2.77 11.26
CA LYS A 127 3.95 2.77 12.42
C LYS A 127 2.52 2.41 12.06
N TRP A 128 1.99 2.96 10.97
CA TRP A 128 0.67 2.61 10.44
C TRP A 128 0.58 1.11 10.10
N ILE A 129 1.56 0.56 9.38
CA ILE A 129 1.59 -0.87 9.02
C ILE A 129 1.71 -1.73 10.28
N HIS A 130 2.61 -1.37 11.19
CA HIS A 130 2.87 -2.15 12.39
C HIS A 130 1.65 -2.20 13.31
N ASN A 131 1.13 -1.04 13.70
CA ASN A 131 0.05 -0.95 14.68
C ASN A 131 -1.32 -1.33 14.07
N GLY A 132 -1.51 -1.03 12.79
CA GLY A 132 -2.76 -1.28 12.07
C GLY A 132 -2.92 -2.75 11.70
N TYR A 133 -1.81 -3.45 11.40
CA TYR A 133 -1.88 -4.79 10.82
C TYR A 133 -1.00 -5.81 11.53
N ILE A 134 0.32 -5.59 11.59
CA ILE A 134 1.26 -6.61 12.10
C ILE A 134 0.98 -6.98 13.56
N GLN A 135 0.87 -5.98 14.44
CA GLN A 135 0.63 -6.20 15.88
C GLN A 135 -0.72 -6.87 16.15
N ARG A 136 -1.68 -6.68 15.25
CA ARG A 136 -3.04 -7.24 15.33
C ARG A 136 -3.16 -8.61 14.67
N ASN A 137 -2.09 -9.15 14.08
CA ASN A 137 -2.14 -10.35 13.25
C ASN A 137 -3.12 -10.23 12.07
N GLU A 138 -3.28 -9.02 11.54
CA GLU A 138 -4.16 -8.74 10.39
C GLU A 138 -3.36 -8.71 9.09
N ARG A 139 -4.03 -9.04 7.99
CA ARG A 139 -3.46 -8.95 6.64
C ARG A 139 -3.64 -7.54 6.09
N LEU A 140 -2.55 -6.94 5.63
CA LEU A 140 -2.60 -5.76 4.76
C LEU A 140 -2.40 -6.20 3.31
N ALA A 141 -3.49 -6.18 2.54
CA ALA A 141 -3.49 -6.45 1.11
C ALA A 141 -3.28 -5.16 0.32
N LEU A 142 -2.29 -5.14 -0.55
CA LEU A 142 -1.94 -4.04 -1.43
C LEU A 142 -1.85 -4.53 -2.88
N SER A 143 -1.84 -3.60 -3.84
CA SER A 143 -1.73 -3.93 -5.26
C SER A 143 -0.70 -3.02 -5.94
N PRO A 144 0.55 -3.46 -6.12
CA PRO A 144 1.54 -2.72 -6.90
C PRO A 144 1.18 -2.80 -8.38
N THR A 145 1.64 -1.82 -9.17
CA THR A 145 1.39 -1.79 -10.62
C THR A 145 2.68 -1.86 -11.42
N GLY A 146 2.62 -2.55 -12.57
CA GLY A 146 3.78 -2.74 -13.45
C GLY A 146 4.87 -3.65 -12.89
N TRP A 147 4.55 -4.41 -11.85
CA TRP A 147 5.47 -5.41 -11.28
C TRP A 147 5.36 -6.73 -12.03
N VAL A 148 6.51 -7.35 -12.27
CA VAL A 148 6.64 -8.67 -12.90
C VAL A 148 7.62 -9.49 -12.06
N LEU A 149 7.30 -10.76 -11.84
CA LEU A 149 8.19 -11.69 -11.15
C LEU A 149 9.32 -12.12 -12.09
N HIS A 150 10.45 -11.43 -11.98
CA HIS A 150 11.71 -11.73 -12.66
C HIS A 150 12.89 -11.36 -11.75
N ASP A 151 14.12 -11.70 -12.14
CA ASP A 151 15.33 -11.51 -11.30
C ASP A 151 15.53 -10.08 -10.79
N GLU A 152 15.26 -9.07 -11.64
CA GLU A 152 15.40 -7.66 -11.24
C GLU A 152 14.40 -7.20 -10.17
N LEU A 153 13.37 -7.99 -9.85
CA LEU A 153 12.42 -7.65 -8.79
C LEU A 153 13.12 -7.53 -7.43
N LYS A 154 14.18 -8.31 -7.18
CA LYS A 154 14.96 -8.22 -5.94
C LYS A 154 15.57 -6.83 -5.70
N ASN A 155 15.73 -6.03 -6.77
CA ASN A 155 16.26 -4.67 -6.72
C ASN A 155 15.18 -3.61 -6.46
N SER A 156 13.89 -4.01 -6.42
CA SER A 156 12.75 -3.13 -6.09
C SER A 156 12.95 -2.44 -4.75
N VAL A 157 12.90 -1.11 -4.77
CA VAL A 157 13.00 -0.28 -3.56
C VAL A 157 11.86 -0.59 -2.60
N ALA A 158 10.63 -0.73 -3.09
CA ALA A 158 9.47 -1.00 -2.26
C ALA A 158 9.51 -2.41 -1.67
N LEU A 159 9.85 -3.43 -2.46
CA LEU A 159 9.98 -4.81 -1.97
C LEU A 159 10.99 -4.89 -0.84
N ARG A 160 12.19 -4.34 -1.06
CA ARG A 160 13.27 -4.30 -0.08
C ARG A 160 12.88 -3.48 1.16
N PHE A 161 12.17 -2.36 0.96
CA PHE A 161 11.68 -1.53 2.06
C PHE A 161 10.72 -2.32 2.96
N PHE A 162 9.66 -2.92 2.40
CA PHE A 162 8.69 -3.68 3.20
C PHE A 162 9.34 -4.90 3.84
N ALA A 163 10.13 -5.67 3.09
CA ALA A 163 10.84 -6.84 3.60
C ALA A 163 11.86 -6.52 4.71
N SER A 164 12.31 -5.26 4.84
CA SER A 164 13.24 -4.86 5.91
C SER A 164 12.65 -4.86 7.32
N PHE A 165 11.33 -4.85 7.46
CA PHE A 165 10.67 -4.77 8.78
C PHE A 165 9.36 -5.54 8.88
N CYS A 166 8.74 -5.92 7.76
CA CYS A 166 7.55 -6.75 7.78
C CYS A 166 7.96 -8.21 8.02
N PRO A 167 7.37 -8.91 9.01
CA PRO A 167 7.72 -10.29 9.32
C PRO A 167 7.56 -11.24 8.13
N ARG A 168 6.55 -11.00 7.29
CA ARG A 168 6.28 -11.81 6.12
C ARG A 168 5.66 -10.97 5.01
N VAL A 169 6.23 -11.11 3.82
CA VAL A 169 5.73 -10.48 2.59
C VAL A 169 5.36 -11.57 1.59
N GLY A 170 4.15 -11.51 1.07
CA GLY A 170 3.63 -12.42 0.05
C GLY A 170 3.37 -11.69 -1.27
N LEU A 171 3.58 -12.39 -2.38
CA LEU A 171 3.30 -11.90 -3.73
C LEU A 171 2.23 -12.78 -4.37
N VAL A 172 1.17 -12.16 -4.88
CA VAL A 172 0.15 -12.82 -5.70
C VAL A 172 0.51 -12.57 -7.16
N VAL A 173 0.80 -13.64 -7.89
CA VAL A 173 1.37 -13.59 -9.24
C VAL A 173 0.41 -14.23 -10.23
N ASP A 174 0.05 -13.52 -11.28
CA ASP A 174 -0.67 -14.07 -12.42
C ASP A 174 0.25 -15.08 -13.14
N ALA A 175 -0.16 -16.34 -13.20
CA ALA A 175 0.65 -17.43 -13.74
C ALA A 175 0.85 -17.33 -15.26
N ASP A 176 0.04 -16.53 -15.95
CA ASP A 176 0.07 -16.44 -17.41
C ASP A 176 1.17 -15.48 -17.90
N ASP A 177 1.34 -14.34 -17.22
CA ASP A 177 2.27 -13.28 -17.62
C ASP A 177 3.26 -12.87 -16.52
N MET A 178 3.26 -13.60 -15.40
CA MET A 178 4.12 -13.37 -14.24
C MET A 178 3.96 -11.98 -13.60
N LYS A 179 2.89 -11.23 -13.92
CA LYS A 179 2.62 -9.96 -13.26
C LYS A 179 2.26 -10.18 -11.80
N ILE A 180 2.77 -9.30 -10.95
CA ILE A 180 2.37 -9.26 -9.54
C ILE A 180 1.12 -8.41 -9.44
N VAL A 181 0.02 -9.06 -9.09
CA VAL A 181 -1.33 -8.48 -9.03
C VAL A 181 -1.80 -8.26 -7.60
N GLY A 182 -1.01 -8.68 -6.62
CA GLY A 182 -1.26 -8.47 -5.20
C GLY A 182 0.03 -8.59 -4.38
N PHE A 183 0.07 -7.86 -3.28
CA PHE A 183 1.18 -7.79 -2.35
C PHE A 183 0.62 -7.81 -0.94
N ASP A 184 0.94 -8.85 -0.18
CA ASP A 184 0.42 -9.05 1.17
C ASP A 184 1.50 -8.82 2.20
N ILE A 185 1.18 -8.02 3.21
CA ILE A 185 1.93 -7.96 4.45
C ILE A 185 1.17 -8.80 5.46
N LEU A 186 1.86 -9.80 6.01
CA LEU A 186 1.31 -10.75 6.97
C LEU A 186 2.14 -10.74 8.25
N ASN A 187 1.50 -11.09 9.36
CA ASN A 187 2.24 -11.53 10.53
C ASN A 187 2.79 -12.94 10.28
N GLY A 188 3.94 -13.26 10.88
CA GLY A 188 4.71 -14.48 10.59
C GLY A 188 4.07 -15.82 11.01
N ARG A 189 2.78 -15.85 11.38
CA ARG A 189 2.13 -17.02 11.99
C ARG A 189 1.11 -17.77 11.14
N GLU A 190 0.70 -17.27 9.97
CA GLU A 190 -0.33 -17.94 9.16
C GLU A 190 0.19 -18.42 7.80
N THR A 191 0.29 -19.74 7.63
CA THR A 191 0.26 -20.36 6.30
C THR A 191 -1.18 -20.34 5.80
N TYR A 192 -1.52 -19.43 4.89
CA TYR A 192 -2.77 -19.56 4.14
C TYR A 192 -2.68 -20.87 3.34
N GLY A 193 -3.56 -21.80 3.69
CA GLY A 193 -3.65 -23.11 3.08
C GLY A 193 -3.88 -22.99 1.58
N VAL A 194 -3.09 -23.75 0.82
CA VAL A 194 -3.38 -24.07 -0.57
C VAL A 194 -4.65 -24.92 -0.54
N SER A 195 -5.77 -24.34 -0.95
CA SER A 195 -6.95 -25.08 -1.38
C SER A 195 -6.84 -25.40 -2.86
#